data_AF-A0A7C1QBE3-F1
#
_entry.id   AF-A0A7C1QBE3-F1
#
_cell.length_a   1.000
_cell.length_b   1.000
_cell.length_c   1.000
_cell.angle_alpha   90.00
_cell.angle_beta   90.00
_cell.angle_gamma   90.00
#
_symmetry.space_group_name_H-M   'P 1'
#
loop_
_entity.id
_entity.type
_entity.pdbx_description
1 polymer ?
#
loop_
_entity_poly.entity_id
_entity_poly.type
_entity_poly.pdbx_seq_one_letter_code
_entity_poly.pdbx_strand_id
1 'polypeptide(L)'
;MKKLSNFLIVFLVVLVFQNTIAQSIPYTKGRILISSDGNEHDHDDWAATPMSLALLASKGLQDSLVLYAFSDHIWGSNIEKGNGREEMQKSALRGKTIYNFKNSRFIEAVAQSDIAVIGITEEINKSSKNNGLYIIAAGPMHVVGSAIAKADMKKLQFVRLISHSNWNNNHADKPYEWEKHSGWTIKEIKEQFESKGLKIDQIVDQNGGKDYEGLKAPKELYDWIKTSNIRQQSIKIKKQLDWLYERQLTCVKKGDFDPSDAGMIVYLLTGKEKTHPDDVKKIIENQEVN
;
A
#
# COMPACT_ATOMS: atom_id res chain seq x y z
N MET A 1 25.14 14.68 -68.49
CA MET A 1 23.85 14.37 -67.83
C MET A 1 24.06 13.23 -66.84
N LYS A 2 24.31 13.56 -65.56
CA LYS A 2 24.52 12.57 -64.48
C LYS A 2 23.18 12.35 -63.78
N LYS A 3 22.68 11.10 -63.79
CA LYS A 3 21.50 10.69 -63.03
C LYS A 3 21.88 10.64 -61.54
N LEU A 4 21.36 11.57 -60.74
CA LEU A 4 21.31 11.39 -59.28
C LEU A 4 20.24 10.34 -59.00
N SER A 5 20.67 9.19 -58.49
CA SER A 5 19.77 8.16 -57.95
C SER A 5 19.36 8.58 -56.55
N ASN A 6 18.07 8.88 -56.39
CA ASN A 6 17.41 9.09 -55.10
C ASN A 6 17.51 7.80 -54.28
N PHE A 7 18.26 7.83 -53.17
CA PHE A 7 18.16 6.82 -52.12
C PHE A 7 17.57 7.48 -50.87
N LEU A 8 16.24 7.64 -50.89
CA LEU A 8 15.47 8.01 -49.70
C LEU A 8 15.15 6.70 -48.97
N ILE A 9 16.03 6.25 -48.08
CA ILE A 9 15.66 5.20 -47.12
C ILE A 9 14.81 5.86 -46.05
N VAL A 10 13.50 5.61 -46.14
CA VAL A 10 12.52 5.93 -45.12
C VAL A 10 12.88 5.14 -43.85
N PHE A 11 13.34 5.85 -42.81
CA PHE A 11 13.53 5.28 -41.48
C PHE A 11 12.14 5.09 -40.85
N LEU A 12 11.57 3.90 -41.02
CA LEU A 12 10.28 3.53 -40.44
C LEU A 12 10.50 3.23 -38.95
N VAL A 13 10.48 4.27 -38.11
CA VAL A 13 10.42 4.11 -36.65
C VAL A 13 9.05 3.51 -36.33
N VAL A 14 9.00 2.20 -36.15
CA VAL A 14 7.84 1.52 -35.55
C VAL A 14 7.80 1.94 -34.09
N LEU A 15 7.09 3.03 -33.79
CA LEU A 15 6.64 3.33 -32.45
C LEU A 15 5.64 2.24 -32.05
N VAL A 16 6.16 1.16 -31.46
CA VAL A 16 5.34 0.23 -30.69
C VAL A 16 4.80 1.04 -29.51
N PHE A 17 3.62 1.62 -29.66
CA PHE A 17 2.82 2.04 -28.52
C PHE A 17 2.52 0.79 -27.72
N GLN A 18 3.41 0.43 -26.80
CA GLN A 18 3.06 -0.50 -25.75
C GLN A 18 1.91 0.17 -25.01
N ASN A 19 0.70 -0.36 -25.22
CA ASN A 19 -0.45 -0.06 -24.39
C ASN A 19 -0.09 -0.56 -22.98
N THR A 20 0.66 0.26 -22.23
CA THR A 20 0.94 -0.01 -20.82
C THR A 20 -0.41 0.04 -20.12
N ILE A 21 -0.92 -1.15 -19.79
CA ILE A 21 -2.12 -1.33 -18.98
C ILE A 21 -1.85 -0.57 -17.67
N ALA A 22 -2.66 0.44 -17.34
CA ALA A 22 -2.42 1.29 -16.16
C ALA A 22 -2.60 0.58 -14.79
N GLN A 23 -2.71 -0.75 -14.79
CA GLN A 23 -2.84 -1.63 -13.64
C GLN A 23 -1.88 -2.83 -13.74
N SER A 24 -0.64 -2.58 -14.16
CA SER A 24 0.38 -3.62 -14.24
C SER A 24 0.90 -3.98 -12.85
N ILE A 25 1.29 -5.24 -12.68
CA ILE A 25 2.16 -5.69 -11.59
C ILE A 25 3.39 -6.28 -12.29
N PRO A 26 4.61 -5.78 -12.04
CA PRO A 26 4.97 -4.64 -11.18
C PRO A 26 4.32 -3.31 -11.60
N TYR A 27 4.15 -2.42 -10.62
CA TYR A 27 3.63 -1.07 -10.81
C TYR A 27 4.49 -0.28 -11.79
N THR A 28 3.84 0.40 -12.74
CA THR A 28 4.53 1.26 -13.73
C THR A 28 4.04 2.69 -13.70
N LYS A 29 2.74 2.90 -13.52
CA LYS A 29 2.09 4.22 -13.49
C LYS A 29 0.70 4.12 -12.86
N GLY A 30 0.16 5.26 -12.48
CA GLY A 30 -1.21 5.42 -11.98
C GLY A 30 -1.23 6.12 -10.64
N ARG A 31 -2.27 5.83 -9.86
CA ARG A 31 -2.46 6.33 -8.50
C ARG A 31 -2.51 5.18 -7.53
N ILE A 32 -2.03 5.41 -6.33
CA ILE A 32 -1.98 4.46 -5.24
C ILE A 32 -2.84 5.02 -4.11
N LEU A 33 -3.65 4.15 -3.54
CA LEU A 33 -4.44 4.40 -2.34
C LEU A 33 -4.13 3.31 -1.34
N ILE A 34 -3.96 3.67 -0.08
CA ILE A 34 -3.77 2.70 1.01
C ILE A 34 -4.91 2.88 2.00
N SER A 35 -5.48 1.77 2.45
CA SER A 35 -6.44 1.68 3.54
C SER A 35 -5.85 0.71 4.56
N SER A 36 -5.67 1.13 5.80
CA SER A 36 -5.08 0.31 6.86
C SER A 36 -5.89 0.42 8.14
N ASP A 37 -5.96 -0.64 8.91
CA ASP A 37 -6.90 -0.80 10.03
C ASP A 37 -6.48 -0.09 11.32
N GLY A 38 -5.22 0.31 11.41
CA GLY A 38 -4.61 0.94 12.58
C GLY A 38 -4.34 -0.01 13.74
N ASN A 39 -4.65 -1.29 13.56
CA ASN A 39 -4.43 -2.39 14.48
C ASN A 39 -4.93 -2.16 15.91
N GLU A 40 -6.24 -2.03 16.03
CA GLU A 40 -6.93 -2.13 17.31
C GLU A 40 -6.55 -3.43 18.06
N HIS A 41 -6.53 -4.56 17.34
CA HIS A 41 -6.29 -5.89 17.90
C HIS A 41 -4.82 -6.26 18.05
N ASP A 42 -3.90 -5.58 17.37
CA ASP A 42 -2.45 -5.77 17.55
C ASP A 42 -1.63 -4.50 17.30
N HIS A 43 -0.49 -4.54 16.61
CA HIS A 43 0.46 -3.40 16.58
C HIS A 43 1.19 -3.23 15.24
N ASP A 44 1.02 -4.14 14.29
CA ASP A 44 1.78 -4.20 13.04
C ASP A 44 1.61 -2.98 12.17
N ASP A 45 0.43 -2.37 12.11
CA ASP A 45 0.15 -1.20 11.29
C ASP A 45 0.93 0.04 11.75
N TRP A 46 1.27 0.08 13.04
CA TRP A 46 2.15 1.13 13.58
C TRP A 46 3.55 1.03 12.96
N ALA A 47 3.99 -0.18 12.59
CA ALA A 47 5.25 -0.46 11.91
C ALA A 47 5.12 -0.58 10.38
N ALA A 48 4.01 -1.10 9.86
CA ALA A 48 3.75 -1.36 8.44
C ALA A 48 3.43 -0.06 7.70
N THR A 49 2.74 0.89 8.32
CA THR A 49 2.49 2.22 7.75
C THR A 49 3.79 2.95 7.41
N PRO A 50 4.72 3.19 8.35
CA PRO A 50 5.97 3.88 8.03
C PRO A 50 6.83 3.08 7.05
N MET A 51 6.80 1.74 7.09
CA MET A 51 7.47 0.90 6.11
C MET A 51 6.92 1.07 4.69
N SER A 52 5.59 1.08 4.54
CA SER A 52 4.91 1.32 3.27
C SER A 52 5.25 2.69 2.68
N LEU A 53 5.25 3.72 3.53
CA LEU A 53 5.64 5.09 3.12
C LEU A 53 7.12 5.17 2.73
N ALA A 54 8.00 4.46 3.42
CA ALA A 54 9.43 4.38 3.07
C ALA A 54 9.65 3.69 1.72
N LEU A 55 8.96 2.58 1.45
CA LEU A 55 9.02 1.84 0.18
C LEU A 55 8.54 2.70 -1.00
N LEU A 56 7.41 3.39 -0.84
CA LEU A 56 6.91 4.30 -1.88
C LEU A 56 7.87 5.48 -2.10
N ALA A 57 8.39 6.07 -1.02
CA ALA A 57 9.31 7.21 -1.11
C ALA A 57 10.65 6.83 -1.74
N SER A 58 11.14 5.60 -1.54
CA SER A 58 12.37 5.12 -2.18
C SER A 58 12.22 4.96 -3.69
N LYS A 59 10.99 4.85 -4.19
CA LYS A 59 10.67 4.81 -5.63
C LYS A 59 10.14 6.14 -6.19
N GLY A 60 10.27 7.24 -5.45
CA GLY A 60 9.79 8.56 -5.91
C GLY A 60 8.25 8.63 -6.07
N LEU A 61 7.50 7.72 -5.43
CA LEU A 61 6.05 7.57 -5.64
C LEU A 61 5.20 8.46 -4.71
N GLN A 62 5.77 9.50 -4.12
CA GLN A 62 5.07 10.41 -3.22
C GLN A 62 3.82 11.03 -3.86
N ASP A 63 3.93 11.43 -5.12
CA ASP A 63 2.82 12.02 -5.88
C ASP A 63 1.87 10.96 -6.47
N SER A 64 2.27 9.69 -6.49
CA SER A 64 1.38 8.59 -6.88
C SER A 64 0.45 8.20 -5.73
N LEU A 65 0.86 8.32 -4.47
CA LEU A 65 -0.01 8.10 -3.32
C LEU A 65 -1.02 9.27 -3.21
N VAL A 66 -2.27 9.04 -3.59
CA VAL A 66 -3.30 10.08 -3.59
C VAL A 66 -4.07 10.16 -2.28
N LEU A 67 -4.25 9.02 -1.62
CA LEU A 67 -5.02 8.92 -0.37
C LEU A 67 -4.47 7.79 0.50
N TYR A 68 -4.36 8.06 1.79
CA TYR A 68 -4.11 7.09 2.84
C TYR A 68 -5.25 7.17 3.87
N ALA A 69 -6.12 6.18 3.92
CA ALA A 69 -7.10 6.00 4.97
C ALA A 69 -6.47 5.11 6.05
N PHE A 70 -6.24 5.65 7.25
CA PHE A 70 -5.66 4.88 8.35
C PHE A 70 -6.67 4.73 9.48
N SER A 71 -6.48 3.72 10.32
CA SER A 71 -7.47 3.34 11.32
C SER A 71 -8.84 3.03 10.70
N ASP A 72 -8.86 2.22 9.64
CA ASP A 72 -10.06 1.82 8.90
C ASP A 72 -10.85 0.67 9.55
N HIS A 73 -10.34 0.13 10.66
CA HIS A 73 -11.16 -0.51 11.68
C HIS A 73 -12.07 0.54 12.35
N ILE A 74 -13.13 0.93 11.64
CA ILE A 74 -13.96 2.09 12.04
C ILE A 74 -14.79 1.84 13.31
N TRP A 75 -14.78 0.63 13.85
CA TRP A 75 -15.54 0.26 15.04
C TRP A 75 -14.77 0.50 16.35
N GLY A 76 -13.46 0.73 16.26
CA GLY A 76 -12.63 1.08 17.41
C GLY A 76 -11.15 1.20 17.04
N SER A 77 -10.42 2.10 17.69
CA SER A 77 -8.98 2.28 17.48
C SER A 77 -8.19 2.54 18.76
N ASN A 78 -8.85 2.40 19.92
CA ASN A 78 -8.22 2.54 21.22
C ASN A 78 -8.93 1.78 22.36
N ILE A 79 -9.69 0.73 22.07
CA ILE A 79 -10.51 0.03 23.07
C ILE A 79 -9.66 -0.99 23.84
N GLU A 80 -8.96 -1.87 23.13
CA GLU A 80 -7.97 -2.82 23.65
C GLU A 80 -6.65 -2.12 23.98
N LYS A 81 -6.35 -1.00 23.30
CA LYS A 81 -5.11 -0.23 23.48
C LYS A 81 -5.39 1.25 23.64
N GLY A 82 -5.32 1.75 24.87
CA GLY A 82 -5.65 3.15 25.17
C GLY A 82 -4.88 4.20 24.35
N ASN A 83 -3.66 3.89 23.89
CA ASN A 83 -2.83 4.77 23.05
C ASN A 83 -2.83 4.40 21.55
N GLY A 84 -3.63 3.42 21.11
CA GLY A 84 -3.53 2.88 19.75
C GLY A 84 -3.77 3.92 18.67
N ARG A 85 -4.80 4.75 18.87
CA ARG A 85 -5.10 5.90 18.01
C ARG A 85 -3.93 6.88 17.90
N GLU A 86 -3.27 7.21 19.02
CA GLU A 86 -2.13 8.14 19.03
C GLU A 86 -0.93 7.57 18.27
N GLU A 87 -0.61 6.29 18.51
CA GLU A 87 0.50 5.61 17.83
C GLU A 87 0.26 5.49 16.33
N MET A 88 -0.98 5.23 15.91
CA MET A 88 -1.34 5.17 14.51
C MET A 88 -1.29 6.56 13.83
N GLN A 89 -1.82 7.59 14.50
CA GLN A 89 -1.69 8.98 14.02
C GLN A 89 -0.22 9.40 13.89
N LYS A 90 0.62 9.01 14.84
CA LYS A 90 2.07 9.24 14.78
C LYS A 90 2.67 8.54 13.57
N SER A 91 2.39 7.27 13.34
CA SER A 91 2.89 6.53 12.17
C SER A 91 2.46 7.16 10.85
N ALA A 92 1.17 7.50 10.70
CA ALA A 92 0.62 8.03 9.46
C ALA A 92 1.04 9.49 9.20
N LEU A 93 0.77 10.40 10.15
CA LEU A 93 0.94 11.85 9.95
C LEU A 93 2.40 12.28 10.05
N ARG A 94 3.19 11.67 10.95
CA ARG A 94 4.64 11.94 10.98
C ARG A 94 5.32 11.30 9.78
N GLY A 95 4.91 10.09 9.37
CA GLY A 95 5.39 9.43 8.16
C GLY A 95 5.17 10.26 6.91
N LYS A 96 3.97 10.83 6.74
CA LYS A 96 3.65 11.81 5.67
C LYS A 96 4.70 12.92 5.59
N THR A 97 5.08 13.50 6.73
CA THR A 97 6.04 14.60 6.81
C THR A 97 7.47 14.14 6.55
N ILE A 98 7.90 13.03 7.18
CA ILE A 98 9.26 12.50 7.08
C ILE A 98 9.62 12.06 5.66
N TYR A 99 8.64 11.50 4.93
CA TYR A 99 8.83 11.04 3.57
C TYR A 99 8.30 12.01 2.50
N ASN A 100 7.85 13.20 2.91
CA ASN A 100 7.48 14.32 2.04
C ASN A 100 6.29 14.04 1.09
N PHE A 101 5.25 13.38 1.59
CA PHE A 101 3.99 13.17 0.89
C PHE A 101 3.13 14.44 0.94
N LYS A 102 3.42 15.42 0.08
CA LYS A 102 2.77 16.75 0.13
C LYS A 102 1.33 16.73 -0.39
N ASN A 103 1.11 16.00 -1.49
CA ASN A 103 -0.16 16.01 -2.22
C ASN A 103 -1.15 14.92 -1.78
N SER A 104 -0.70 13.99 -0.94
CA SER A 104 -1.50 12.88 -0.43
C SER A 104 -2.46 13.32 0.69
N ARG A 105 -3.72 12.92 0.58
CA ARG A 105 -4.71 13.05 1.66
C ARG A 105 -4.49 11.94 2.68
N PHE A 106 -4.40 12.28 3.97
CA PHE A 106 -4.33 11.32 5.05
C PHE A 106 -5.58 11.49 5.90
N ILE A 107 -6.39 10.44 6.03
CA ILE A 107 -7.71 10.48 6.66
C ILE A 107 -7.76 9.39 7.73
N GLU A 108 -8.04 9.79 8.97
CA GLU A 108 -8.33 8.86 10.05
C GLU A 108 -9.76 8.34 9.89
N ALA A 109 -9.91 7.12 9.37
CA ALA A 109 -11.21 6.58 8.98
C ALA A 109 -12.13 6.32 10.18
N VAL A 110 -11.62 5.80 11.30
CA VAL A 110 -12.41 5.64 12.54
C VAL A 110 -13.00 6.95 13.05
N ALA A 111 -12.33 8.08 12.82
CA ALA A 111 -12.84 9.39 13.24
C ALA A 111 -13.79 10.03 12.20
N GLN A 112 -13.61 9.71 10.92
CA GLN A 112 -14.27 10.38 9.80
C GLN A 112 -14.60 9.38 8.67
N SER A 113 -15.34 8.32 9.00
CA SER A 113 -15.58 7.18 8.10
C SER A 113 -16.26 7.59 6.80
N ASP A 114 -17.26 8.47 6.86
CA ASP A 114 -17.92 9.00 5.67
C ASP A 114 -16.96 9.76 4.75
N ILE A 115 -16.05 10.56 5.32
CA ILE A 115 -15.04 11.31 4.55
C ILE A 115 -14.03 10.37 3.90
N ALA A 116 -13.63 9.30 4.60
CA ALA A 116 -12.76 8.27 4.04
C ALA A 116 -13.44 7.56 2.86
N VAL A 117 -14.69 7.10 3.04
CA VAL A 117 -15.47 6.44 1.98
C VAL A 117 -15.67 7.36 0.78
N ILE A 118 -16.07 8.62 0.99
CA ILE A 118 -16.25 9.60 -0.09
C ILE A 118 -14.92 9.83 -0.83
N GLY A 119 -13.82 10.04 -0.10
CA GLY A 119 -12.50 10.26 -0.69
C GLY A 119 -12.03 9.09 -1.55
N ILE A 120 -12.23 7.85 -1.09
CA ILE A 120 -11.89 6.64 -1.86
C ILE A 120 -12.79 6.56 -3.11
N THR A 121 -14.10 6.81 -2.99
CA THR A 121 -15.03 6.83 -4.13
C THR A 121 -14.63 7.86 -5.18
N GLU A 122 -14.21 9.07 -4.78
CA GLU A 122 -13.70 10.10 -5.69
C GLU A 122 -12.46 9.63 -6.45
N GLU A 123 -11.51 9.00 -5.77
CA GLU A 123 -10.31 8.47 -6.42
C GLU A 123 -10.63 7.31 -7.37
N ILE A 124 -11.58 6.44 -7.03
CA ILE A 124 -12.07 5.41 -7.96
C ILE A 124 -12.66 6.07 -9.22
N ASN A 125 -13.51 7.09 -9.06
CA ASN A 125 -14.21 7.73 -10.18
C ASN A 125 -13.29 8.50 -11.15
N LYS A 126 -12.13 8.97 -10.66
CA LYS A 126 -11.07 9.59 -11.49
C LYS A 126 -10.34 8.57 -12.38
N SER A 127 -10.54 7.27 -12.20
CA SER A 127 -9.76 6.23 -12.90
C SER A 127 -10.05 6.19 -14.40
N SER A 128 -9.01 5.87 -15.17
CA SER A 128 -9.07 5.73 -16.63
C SER A 128 -8.03 4.75 -17.16
N LYS A 129 -8.09 4.43 -18.46
CA LYS A 129 -7.13 3.53 -19.12
C LYS A 129 -5.67 3.95 -18.94
N ASN A 130 -5.40 5.25 -18.83
CA ASN A 130 -4.04 5.80 -18.70
C ASN A 130 -3.68 6.22 -17.26
N ASN A 131 -4.66 6.26 -16.36
CA ASN A 131 -4.51 6.67 -14.97
C ASN A 131 -5.35 5.75 -14.07
N GLY A 132 -4.87 4.51 -13.90
CA GLY A 132 -5.50 3.50 -13.06
C GLY A 132 -5.32 3.79 -11.58
N LEU A 133 -6.08 3.09 -10.74
CA LEU A 133 -5.96 3.14 -9.28
C LEU A 133 -5.60 1.76 -8.73
N TYR A 134 -4.60 1.72 -7.86
CA TYR A 134 -4.24 0.56 -7.06
C TYR A 134 -4.68 0.85 -5.63
N ILE A 135 -5.56 0.01 -5.08
CA ILE A 135 -6.01 0.09 -3.70
C ILE A 135 -5.29 -1.01 -2.93
N ILE A 136 -4.48 -0.62 -1.96
CA ILE A 136 -3.88 -1.51 -0.98
C ILE A 136 -4.82 -1.55 0.22
N ALA A 137 -5.47 -2.69 0.45
CA ALA A 137 -6.41 -2.88 1.55
C ALA A 137 -5.76 -3.75 2.65
N ALA A 138 -5.10 -3.04 3.56
CA ALA A 138 -4.36 -3.50 4.76
C ALA A 138 -5.27 -3.49 6.00
N GLY A 139 -6.55 -3.86 5.82
CA GLY A 139 -7.52 -3.76 6.89
C GLY A 139 -8.89 -4.32 6.52
N PRO A 140 -9.89 -4.23 7.42
CA PRO A 140 -11.24 -4.66 7.15
C PRO A 140 -11.80 -4.02 5.89
N MET A 141 -12.38 -4.84 5.03
CA MET A 141 -12.85 -4.40 3.71
C MET A 141 -14.04 -3.44 3.75
N HIS A 142 -14.62 -3.11 4.92
CA HIS A 142 -15.85 -2.32 4.98
C HIS A 142 -15.70 -0.91 4.39
N VAL A 143 -14.62 -0.17 4.71
CA VAL A 143 -14.41 1.19 4.19
C VAL A 143 -14.17 1.15 2.68
N VAL A 144 -13.27 0.29 2.22
CA VAL A 144 -12.96 0.12 0.79
C VAL A 144 -14.15 -0.40 0.00
N GLY A 145 -14.83 -1.44 0.49
CA GLY A 145 -16.01 -2.05 -0.13
C GLY A 145 -17.18 -1.08 -0.22
N SER A 146 -17.41 -0.27 0.81
CA SER A 146 -18.43 0.78 0.78
C SER A 146 -18.13 1.83 -0.28
N ALA A 147 -16.85 2.17 -0.47
CA ALA A 147 -16.44 3.13 -1.49
C ALA A 147 -16.57 2.56 -2.91
N ILE A 148 -16.23 1.28 -3.11
CA ILE A 148 -16.42 0.54 -4.38
C ILE A 148 -17.90 0.47 -4.74
N ALA A 149 -18.77 0.15 -3.78
CA ALA A 149 -20.22 0.05 -3.99
C ALA A 149 -20.86 1.40 -4.37
N LYS A 150 -20.30 2.52 -3.90
CA LYS A 150 -20.75 3.88 -4.22
C LYS A 150 -20.15 4.45 -5.51
N ALA A 151 -19.12 3.82 -6.08
CA ALA A 151 -18.42 4.34 -7.24
C ALA A 151 -19.16 4.11 -8.57
N ASP A 152 -18.78 4.86 -9.61
CA ASP A 152 -19.22 4.61 -10.97
C ASP A 152 -18.69 3.25 -11.44
N MET A 153 -19.60 2.30 -11.64
CA MET A 153 -19.27 0.93 -12.07
C MET A 153 -18.42 0.88 -13.34
N LYS A 154 -18.54 1.85 -14.25
CA LYS A 154 -17.74 1.91 -15.49
C LYS A 154 -16.26 2.17 -15.21
N LYS A 155 -15.94 2.71 -14.03
CA LYS A 155 -14.57 3.05 -13.61
C LYS A 155 -13.85 1.88 -12.97
N LEU A 156 -14.58 0.87 -12.49
CA LEU A 156 -14.00 -0.29 -11.78
C LEU A 156 -13.04 -1.09 -12.66
N GLN A 157 -13.26 -1.15 -13.99
CA GLN A 157 -12.30 -1.71 -14.95
C GLN A 157 -10.91 -1.04 -14.91
N PHE A 158 -10.83 0.16 -14.31
CA PHE A 158 -9.62 0.95 -14.14
C PHE A 158 -8.99 0.82 -12.75
N VAL A 159 -9.50 -0.06 -11.89
CA VAL A 159 -9.07 -0.25 -10.50
C VAL A 159 -8.55 -1.68 -10.25
N ARG A 160 -7.49 -1.78 -9.46
CA ARG A 160 -6.95 -3.04 -8.92
C ARG A 160 -6.92 -2.95 -7.40
N LEU A 161 -7.59 -3.88 -6.72
CA LEU A 161 -7.59 -4.04 -5.27
C LEU A 161 -6.58 -5.12 -4.89
N ILE A 162 -5.70 -4.86 -3.94
CA ILE A 162 -4.69 -5.78 -3.43
C ILE A 162 -4.95 -5.95 -1.93
N SER A 163 -5.03 -7.20 -1.48
CA SER A 163 -5.31 -7.58 -0.10
C SER A 163 -4.51 -8.83 0.27
N HIS A 164 -4.28 -9.06 1.56
CA HIS A 164 -3.74 -10.30 2.10
C HIS A 164 -4.41 -10.64 3.43
N SER A 165 -3.99 -11.75 4.03
CA SER A 165 -4.43 -12.27 5.33
C SER A 165 -5.89 -12.70 5.39
N ASN A 166 -6.20 -13.69 6.23
CA ASN A 166 -7.58 -14.06 6.48
C ASN A 166 -8.33 -12.96 7.26
N TRP A 167 -7.61 -12.17 8.05
CA TRP A 167 -8.20 -11.17 8.93
C TRP A 167 -8.75 -9.99 8.14
N ASN A 168 -7.92 -9.28 7.34
CA ASN A 168 -8.35 -8.14 6.49
C ASN A 168 -9.55 -8.53 5.60
N ASN A 169 -9.49 -9.74 5.05
CA ASN A 169 -10.48 -10.26 4.11
C ASN A 169 -11.87 -10.51 4.71
N ASN A 170 -11.99 -10.75 6.02
CA ASN A 170 -13.22 -11.22 6.65
C ASN A 170 -13.66 -10.46 7.90
N HIS A 171 -12.80 -9.65 8.52
CA HIS A 171 -13.05 -9.07 9.84
C HIS A 171 -14.33 -8.24 9.90
N ALA A 172 -14.67 -7.53 8.82
CA ALA A 172 -15.88 -6.72 8.76
C ALA A 172 -17.17 -7.48 9.15
N ASP A 173 -17.21 -8.80 8.94
CA ASP A 173 -18.31 -9.70 9.29
C ASP A 173 -17.98 -10.69 10.41
N LYS A 174 -16.85 -10.51 11.10
CA LYS A 174 -16.38 -11.38 12.18
C LYS A 174 -16.02 -10.55 13.43
N PRO A 175 -16.99 -9.83 14.02
CA PRO A 175 -16.72 -8.99 15.18
C PRO A 175 -16.19 -9.80 16.37
N TYR A 176 -15.27 -9.21 17.14
CA TYR A 176 -14.90 -9.62 18.49
C TYR A 176 -16.04 -9.35 19.49
N GLU A 177 -15.91 -9.84 20.73
CA GLU A 177 -16.98 -9.78 21.74
C GLU A 177 -17.50 -8.36 22.03
N TRP A 178 -16.61 -7.35 21.98
CA TRP A 178 -16.97 -5.95 22.23
C TRP A 178 -17.50 -5.24 20.97
N GLU A 179 -17.34 -5.85 19.79
CA GLU A 179 -17.75 -5.31 18.51
C GLU A 179 -19.17 -5.72 18.15
N LYS A 180 -19.87 -4.83 17.44
CA LYS A 180 -21.21 -5.10 16.90
C LYS A 180 -21.30 -4.54 15.49
N HIS A 181 -20.79 -5.31 14.53
CA HIS A 181 -20.81 -4.91 13.13
C HIS A 181 -20.91 -6.07 12.17
N SER A 182 -21.30 -5.71 10.96
CA SER A 182 -21.22 -6.48 9.73
C SER A 182 -20.85 -5.49 8.63
N GLY A 183 -20.22 -5.96 7.57
CA GLY A 183 -19.71 -5.11 6.50
C GLY A 183 -19.09 -5.92 5.37
N TRP A 184 -18.65 -5.21 4.34
CA TRP A 184 -18.05 -5.86 3.18
C TRP A 184 -16.90 -6.77 3.56
N THR A 185 -16.97 -8.01 3.09
CA THR A 185 -15.85 -8.94 3.01
C THR A 185 -15.22 -8.89 1.62
N ILE A 186 -13.99 -9.39 1.49
CA ILE A 186 -13.36 -9.48 0.16
C ILE A 186 -14.15 -10.42 -0.76
N LYS A 187 -14.83 -11.42 -0.20
CA LYS A 187 -15.63 -12.40 -0.95
C LYS A 187 -16.82 -11.71 -1.61
N GLU A 188 -17.56 -10.91 -0.86
CA GLU A 188 -18.70 -10.16 -1.40
C GLU A 188 -18.25 -9.12 -2.42
N ILE A 189 -17.12 -8.44 -2.18
CA ILE A 189 -16.54 -7.51 -3.17
C ILE A 189 -16.22 -8.25 -4.47
N LYS A 190 -15.61 -9.44 -4.39
CA LYS A 190 -15.32 -10.27 -5.57
C LYS A 190 -16.60 -10.63 -6.32
N GLU A 191 -17.54 -11.25 -5.63
CA GLU A 191 -18.80 -11.73 -6.19
C GLU A 191 -19.59 -10.62 -6.88
N GLN A 192 -19.58 -9.40 -6.33
CA GLN A 192 -20.37 -8.30 -6.86
C GLN A 192 -19.66 -7.46 -7.94
N PHE A 193 -18.33 -7.32 -7.87
CA PHE A 193 -17.63 -6.29 -8.66
C PHE A 193 -16.57 -6.82 -9.64
N GLU A 194 -16.09 -8.07 -9.54
CA GLU A 194 -15.15 -8.62 -10.54
C GLU A 194 -15.80 -8.66 -11.94
N SER A 195 -17.08 -9.05 -12.02
CA SER A 195 -17.82 -9.05 -13.29
C SER A 195 -18.03 -7.64 -13.87
N LYS A 196 -17.70 -6.59 -13.12
CA LYS A 196 -17.74 -5.17 -13.52
C LYS A 196 -16.36 -4.63 -13.88
N GLY A 197 -15.34 -5.49 -13.87
CA GLY A 197 -13.97 -5.20 -14.29
C GLY A 197 -13.01 -4.88 -13.16
N LEU A 198 -13.45 -4.82 -11.90
CA LEU A 198 -12.55 -4.67 -10.76
C LEU A 198 -11.55 -5.85 -10.75
N LYS A 199 -10.25 -5.56 -10.75
CA LYS A 199 -9.23 -6.60 -10.56
C LYS A 199 -8.95 -6.76 -9.07
N ILE A 200 -8.84 -8.00 -8.60
CA ILE A 200 -8.62 -8.29 -7.19
C ILE A 200 -7.48 -9.29 -7.05
N ASP A 201 -6.41 -8.86 -6.39
CA ASP A 201 -5.30 -9.71 -6.01
C ASP A 201 -5.43 -10.01 -4.51
N GLN A 202 -5.81 -11.25 -4.18
CA GLN A 202 -5.67 -11.79 -2.83
C GLN A 202 -4.35 -12.54 -2.77
N ILE A 203 -3.30 -11.86 -2.31
CA ILE A 203 -1.97 -12.44 -2.23
C ILE A 203 -1.81 -13.29 -0.97
N VAL A 204 -0.76 -14.12 -0.93
CA VAL A 204 -0.43 -14.92 0.26
C VAL A 204 -0.25 -14.04 1.51
N ASP A 205 -0.39 -14.64 2.69
CA ASP A 205 -0.25 -13.93 3.95
C ASP A 205 1.15 -13.30 4.10
N GLN A 206 1.22 -12.01 4.38
CA GLN A 206 2.50 -11.31 4.50
C GLN A 206 3.16 -11.50 5.87
N ASN A 207 2.48 -12.16 6.82
CA ASN A 207 3.09 -12.62 8.08
C ASN A 207 4.08 -13.79 7.89
N GLY A 208 4.16 -14.37 6.69
CA GLY A 208 4.96 -15.55 6.43
C GLY A 208 4.13 -16.82 6.26
N GLY A 209 4.81 -17.91 5.95
CA GLY A 209 4.17 -19.20 5.74
C GLY A 209 5.15 -20.36 5.82
N LYS A 210 4.70 -21.54 5.41
CA LYS A 210 5.50 -22.78 5.54
C LYS A 210 6.83 -22.71 4.76
N ASP A 211 6.88 -21.94 3.67
CA ASP A 211 8.00 -21.91 2.74
C ASP A 211 8.52 -20.49 2.43
N TYR A 212 8.20 -19.51 3.26
CA TYR A 212 8.73 -18.15 3.19
C TYR A 212 8.59 -17.43 4.53
N GLU A 213 9.49 -16.47 4.76
CA GLU A 213 9.55 -15.70 6.01
C GLU A 213 8.40 -14.70 6.14
N GLY A 214 8.03 -14.03 5.04
CA GLY A 214 7.14 -12.87 5.10
C GLY A 214 7.86 -11.64 5.66
N LEU A 215 7.09 -10.68 6.16
CA LEU A 215 7.61 -9.50 6.85
C LEU A 215 7.35 -9.52 8.35
N LYS A 216 6.67 -10.53 8.88
CA LYS A 216 6.75 -10.80 10.32
C LYS A 216 7.96 -11.69 10.57
N ALA A 217 9.06 -11.10 11.02
CA ALA A 217 10.33 -11.80 11.06
C ALA A 217 11.25 -11.33 12.21
N PRO A 218 12.28 -12.11 12.57
CA PRO A 218 13.23 -11.74 13.60
C PRO A 218 13.86 -10.35 13.36
N LYS A 219 14.04 -9.58 14.43
CA LYS A 219 14.59 -8.22 14.38
C LYS A 219 15.93 -8.12 13.65
N GLU A 220 16.73 -9.17 13.72
CA GLU A 220 18.05 -9.26 13.11
C GLU A 220 17.96 -9.13 11.58
N LEU A 221 16.86 -9.59 10.98
CA LEU A 221 16.60 -9.42 9.54
C LEU A 221 16.25 -7.96 9.16
N TYR A 222 16.01 -7.10 10.15
CA TYR A 222 15.77 -5.66 10.00
C TYR A 222 16.94 -4.79 10.49
N ASP A 223 18.01 -5.37 11.02
CA ASP A 223 19.16 -4.61 11.54
C ASP A 223 19.84 -3.75 10.49
N TRP A 224 19.67 -4.08 9.21
CA TRP A 224 20.14 -3.27 8.08
C TRP A 224 19.60 -1.84 8.13
N ILE A 225 18.43 -1.56 8.71
CA ILE A 225 17.89 -0.19 8.81
C ILE A 225 18.88 0.70 9.60
N LYS A 226 19.58 0.13 10.59
CA LYS A 226 20.58 0.83 11.41
C LYS A 226 21.96 0.87 10.79
N THR A 227 22.30 -0.10 9.95
CA THR A 227 23.68 -0.32 9.47
C THR A 227 23.89 -0.02 7.99
N SER A 228 22.83 0.17 7.21
CA SER A 228 22.91 0.38 5.76
C SER A 228 23.76 1.60 5.38
N ASN A 229 24.58 1.45 4.34
CA ASN A 229 25.46 2.51 3.84
C ASN A 229 24.71 3.74 3.31
N ILE A 230 23.44 3.59 2.88
CA ILE A 230 22.66 4.72 2.38
C ILE A 230 22.46 5.80 3.44
N ARG A 231 22.60 5.45 4.73
CA ARG A 231 22.58 6.38 5.87
C ARG A 231 23.62 7.49 5.73
N GLN A 232 24.74 7.22 5.06
CA GLN A 232 25.82 8.19 4.85
C GLN A 232 25.58 9.12 3.65
N GLN A 233 24.57 8.85 2.82
CA GLN A 233 24.28 9.68 1.64
C GLN A 233 23.75 11.07 2.03
N SER A 234 22.97 11.18 3.12
CA SER A 234 22.56 12.48 3.66
C SER A 234 22.03 12.39 5.09
N ILE A 235 22.05 13.53 5.80
CA ILE A 235 21.40 13.69 7.12
C ILE A 235 19.91 13.36 7.04
N LYS A 236 19.25 13.67 5.91
CA LYS A 236 17.83 13.39 5.70
C LYS A 236 17.57 11.88 5.69
N ILE A 237 18.33 11.12 4.91
CA ILE A 237 18.19 9.66 4.81
C ILE A 237 18.49 9.00 6.16
N LYS A 238 19.54 9.44 6.86
CA LYS A 238 19.83 8.95 8.21
C LYS A 238 18.63 9.14 9.15
N LYS A 239 18.03 10.34 9.19
CA LYS A 239 16.86 10.62 10.03
C LYS A 239 15.62 9.81 9.63
N GLN A 240 15.41 9.59 8.33
CA GLN A 240 14.32 8.75 7.83
C GLN A 240 14.48 7.29 8.31
N LEU A 241 15.69 6.73 8.23
CA LEU A 241 15.94 5.37 8.68
C LEU A 241 15.96 5.22 10.21
N ASP A 242 16.48 6.21 10.94
CA ASP A 242 16.39 6.26 12.41
C ASP A 242 14.93 6.19 12.86
N TRP A 243 14.09 7.04 12.28
CA TRP A 243 12.66 7.07 12.59
C TRP A 243 11.94 5.79 12.16
N LEU A 244 12.26 5.24 10.98
CA LEU A 244 11.69 3.98 10.51
C LEU A 244 11.94 2.85 11.53
N TYR A 245 13.19 2.73 12.00
CA TYR A 245 13.56 1.73 13.00
C TYR A 245 12.84 1.96 14.34
N GLU A 246 12.75 3.22 14.80
CA GLU A 246 11.99 3.57 16.00
C GLU A 246 10.52 3.14 15.91
N ARG A 247 9.92 3.22 14.72
CA ARG A 247 8.55 2.71 14.50
C ARG A 247 8.48 1.19 14.48
N GLN A 248 9.49 0.48 13.97
CA GLN A 248 9.49 -0.99 14.06
C GLN A 248 9.49 -1.48 15.51
N LEU A 249 10.13 -0.74 16.42
CA LEU A 249 10.14 -1.08 17.85
C LEU A 249 8.77 -1.05 18.53
N THR A 250 7.74 -0.43 17.92
CA THR A 250 6.39 -0.43 18.49
C THR A 250 5.60 -1.70 18.17
N CYS A 251 6.08 -2.53 17.25
CA CYS A 251 5.47 -3.82 16.95
C CYS A 251 6.47 -4.96 17.20
N VAL A 252 6.65 -5.34 18.46
CA VAL A 252 7.48 -6.49 18.84
C VAL A 252 6.59 -7.64 19.31
N LYS A 253 6.43 -8.66 18.47
CA LYS A 253 5.68 -9.88 18.81
C LYS A 253 6.64 -11.04 19.02
N LYS A 254 6.88 -11.42 20.28
CA LYS A 254 7.75 -12.57 20.65
C LYS A 254 9.19 -12.52 20.10
N GLY A 255 9.73 -11.31 19.90
CA GLY A 255 11.08 -11.11 19.36
C GLY A 255 11.10 -10.66 17.91
N ASP A 256 10.01 -10.84 17.18
CA ASP A 256 9.88 -10.44 15.79
C ASP A 256 9.41 -8.99 15.66
N PHE A 257 9.83 -8.33 14.59
CA PHE A 257 9.09 -7.20 14.04
C PHE A 257 7.99 -7.71 13.12
N ASP A 258 6.87 -7.00 13.09
CA ASP A 258 5.73 -7.36 12.25
C ASP A 258 5.23 -6.12 11.49
N PRO A 259 5.87 -5.77 10.34
CA PRO A 259 5.31 -4.81 9.38
C PRO A 259 4.66 -5.52 8.16
N SER A 260 4.02 -6.66 8.36
CA SER A 260 3.39 -7.52 7.33
C SER A 260 2.66 -6.78 6.23
N ASP A 261 1.83 -5.80 6.57
CA ASP A 261 0.92 -5.16 5.62
C ASP A 261 1.68 -4.33 4.57
N ALA A 262 2.93 -3.95 4.86
CA ALA A 262 3.83 -3.34 3.88
C ALA A 262 4.24 -4.33 2.76
N GLY A 263 4.03 -5.63 2.96
CA GLY A 263 4.28 -6.67 1.97
C GLY A 263 3.44 -6.51 0.70
N MET A 264 2.24 -5.93 0.81
CA MET A 264 1.45 -5.59 -0.38
C MET A 264 2.10 -4.49 -1.23
N ILE A 265 2.86 -3.56 -0.62
CA ILE A 265 3.65 -2.59 -1.37
C ILE A 265 4.82 -3.28 -2.06
N VAL A 266 5.46 -4.26 -1.41
CA VAL A 266 6.49 -5.08 -2.06
C VAL A 266 5.91 -5.82 -3.27
N TYR A 267 4.74 -6.45 -3.12
CA TYR A 267 4.02 -7.07 -4.24
C TYR A 267 3.69 -6.07 -5.34
N LEU A 268 3.14 -4.90 -4.99
CA LEU A 268 2.85 -3.84 -5.96
C LEU A 268 4.09 -3.47 -6.77
N LEU A 269 5.23 -3.30 -6.12
CA LEU A 269 6.47 -2.83 -6.75
C LEU A 269 7.26 -3.92 -7.48
N THR A 270 7.02 -5.21 -7.21
CA THR A 270 7.89 -6.29 -7.69
C THR A 270 7.16 -7.50 -8.27
N GLY A 271 5.86 -7.65 -8.01
CA GLY A 271 5.06 -8.84 -8.28
C GLY A 271 5.37 -10.04 -7.38
N LYS A 272 6.24 -9.88 -6.38
CA LYS A 272 6.62 -10.95 -5.45
C LYS A 272 5.62 -11.04 -4.30
N GLU A 273 4.91 -12.16 -4.21
CA GLU A 273 3.95 -12.42 -3.12
C GLU A 273 4.60 -12.98 -1.87
N LYS A 274 5.54 -13.93 -2.01
CA LYS A 274 6.27 -14.54 -0.89
C LYS A 274 7.43 -13.67 -0.49
N THR A 275 7.17 -12.70 0.38
CA THR A 275 8.13 -11.65 0.77
C THR A 275 9.17 -12.13 1.78
N HIS A 276 10.25 -11.36 1.89
CA HIS A 276 11.31 -11.48 2.90
C HIS A 276 11.80 -10.07 3.28
N PRO A 277 12.31 -9.82 4.50
CA PRO A 277 12.82 -8.49 4.89
C PRO A 277 13.92 -7.95 3.96
N ASP A 278 14.66 -8.84 3.29
CA ASP A 278 15.66 -8.45 2.26
C ASP A 278 15.04 -7.79 1.02
N ASP A 279 13.77 -8.08 0.69
CA ASP A 279 13.10 -7.41 -0.43
C ASP A 279 12.88 -5.93 -0.11
N VAL A 280 12.45 -5.65 1.13
CA VAL A 280 12.32 -4.29 1.67
C VAL A 280 13.66 -3.58 1.67
N LYS A 281 14.70 -4.24 2.19
CA LYS A 281 16.08 -3.73 2.19
C LYS A 281 16.51 -3.33 0.77
N LYS A 282 16.38 -4.23 -0.20
CA LYS A 282 16.78 -3.98 -1.60
C LYS A 282 16.02 -2.80 -2.21
N ILE A 283 14.73 -2.65 -1.91
CA ILE A 283 13.93 -1.53 -2.42
C ILE A 283 14.38 -0.19 -1.83
N ILE A 284 14.67 -0.15 -0.53
CA ILE A 284 15.07 1.08 0.17
C ILE A 284 16.54 1.44 -0.11
N GLU A 285 17.43 0.46 -0.19
CA GLU A 285 18.85 0.70 -0.52
C GLU A 285 19.06 1.15 -1.97
N ASN A 286 18.21 0.71 -2.89
CA ASN A 286 18.19 1.17 -4.28
C ASN A 286 17.16 2.29 -4.51
N GLN A 287 17.14 3.26 -3.59
CA GLN A 287 16.27 4.43 -3.68
C GLN A 287 16.67 5.33 -4.86
N GLU A 288 15.67 5.91 -5.52
CA GLU A 288 15.88 6.93 -6.54
C GLU A 288 16.39 8.21 -5.87
N VAL A 289 17.50 8.75 -6.39
CA VAL A 289 18.06 10.01 -5.89
C VAL A 289 17.16 11.15 -6.38
N ASN A 290 16.31 11.65 -5.50
CA ASN A 290 15.48 12.84 -5.73
C ASN A 290 16.19 14.12 -5.28
#